data_AF-A0A954TLI7-F1
#
_entry.id   AF-A0A954TLI7-F1
#
_cell.length_a   1.000
_cell.length_b   1.000
_cell.length_c   1.000
_cell.angle_alpha   90.00
_cell.angle_beta   90.00
_cell.angle_gamma   90.00
#
_symmetry.space_group_name_H-M   'P 1'
#
loop_
_entity.id
_entity.type
_entity.pdbx_description
1 polymer ?
#
loop_
_entity_poly.entity_id
_entity_poly.type
_entity_poly.pdbx_seq_one_letter_code
_entity_poly.pdbx_strand_id
1 'polypeptide(L)'
;MMTRQLSRIAGIIFGLAYLGLAVPAVAETEPAADAEAVLVPLSQPGALVDFMRDVQPILAEKCLKCHGPDESKGGFRVDEADTLLSYVEPEDLESSSLWADYLVTDDPEMRMPPPGDDPSTALSGSQLATLKLWIEEGASCPDVLVAELPVAAEEPQLPRSQAARLWSFQGLFHPASVHFPIALLTISAGFVLLSFVRPQTCQPVAFHCLWIGALGALVACVSGWSYAVYEGYGSGFSLDLQNSAIDRHRWLGVTVAALSILLIPLALRVQHTQRSGLRLLWLLGSLALLGAVGITGYQGGELTYGEDHYQLEFERLFPEWSAGESAIVDEGEAPPADPASTPAEETEDEATEDEATPAADTAVEAAAESPETSPAQTEDVPQEPASEEPAAGSAAAETETVAEADESDSE
;
A
#
# COMPACT_ATOMS: atom_id res chain seq x y z
N MET A 1 3.53 2.36 -53.50
CA MET A 1 2.12 2.10 -53.17
C MET A 1 1.85 2.00 -51.66
N MET A 2 2.69 1.32 -50.87
CA MET A 2 2.47 1.08 -49.42
C MET A 2 2.14 2.33 -48.57
N THR A 3 2.64 3.52 -48.92
CA THR A 3 2.35 4.78 -48.21
C THR A 3 0.87 5.17 -48.18
N ARG A 4 0.04 4.71 -49.13
CA ARG A 4 -1.43 4.93 -49.13
C ARG A 4 -2.21 3.90 -48.29
N GLN A 5 -1.60 2.78 -47.90
CA GLN A 5 -2.22 1.82 -46.98
C GLN A 5 -2.12 2.33 -45.54
N LEU A 6 -0.95 2.80 -45.12
CA LEU A 6 -0.71 3.29 -43.76
C LEU A 6 -1.62 4.48 -43.38
N SER A 7 -1.89 5.40 -44.30
CA SER A 7 -2.83 6.51 -44.05
C SER A 7 -4.28 6.06 -43.88
N ARG A 8 -4.68 4.91 -44.44
CA ARG A 8 -6.02 4.33 -44.24
C ARG A 8 -6.15 3.65 -42.88
N ILE A 9 -5.10 2.94 -42.44
CA ILE A 9 -5.06 2.33 -41.10
C ILE A 9 -5.07 3.43 -40.02
N ALA A 10 -4.31 4.50 -40.19
CA ALA A 10 -4.35 5.66 -39.30
C ALA A 10 -5.75 6.30 -39.23
N GLY A 11 -6.45 6.41 -40.38
CA GLY A 11 -7.84 6.90 -40.44
C GLY A 11 -8.86 5.99 -39.75
N ILE A 12 -8.65 4.66 -39.75
CA ILE A 12 -9.51 3.70 -39.03
C ILE A 12 -9.32 3.80 -37.52
N ILE A 13 -8.07 3.93 -37.05
CA ILE A 13 -7.78 4.13 -35.63
C ILE A 13 -8.38 5.46 -35.13
N PHE A 14 -8.28 6.54 -35.91
CA PHE A 14 -8.90 7.82 -35.57
C PHE A 14 -10.44 7.81 -35.68
N GLY A 15 -11.01 6.97 -36.53
CA GLY A 15 -12.46 6.80 -36.67
C GLY A 15 -13.09 6.01 -35.51
N LEU A 16 -12.39 5.00 -34.97
CA LEU A 16 -12.86 4.23 -33.82
C LEU A 16 -12.80 5.03 -32.50
N ALA A 17 -11.97 6.08 -32.42
CA ALA A 17 -11.97 7.03 -31.32
C ALA A 17 -13.22 7.94 -31.27
N TYR A 18 -14.11 7.86 -32.27
CA TYR A 18 -15.31 8.72 -32.38
C TYR A 18 -16.64 7.97 -32.28
N LEU A 19 -16.63 6.66 -32.03
CA LEU A 19 -17.83 5.94 -31.56
C LEU A 19 -17.95 6.16 -30.05
N GLY A 20 -18.46 7.33 -29.67
CA GLY A 20 -18.40 7.84 -28.30
C GLY A 20 -19.04 6.92 -27.26
N LEU A 21 -18.40 6.82 -26.10
CA LEU A 21 -19.05 6.29 -24.90
C LEU A 21 -20.28 7.15 -24.61
N ALA A 22 -21.46 6.55 -24.69
CA ALA A 22 -22.65 7.08 -24.04
C ALA A 22 -22.46 6.90 -22.52
N VAL A 23 -21.74 7.82 -21.88
CA VAL A 23 -21.75 7.96 -20.43
C VAL A 23 -23.22 8.20 -20.05
N PRO A 24 -23.87 7.30 -19.29
CA PRO A 24 -25.24 7.53 -18.86
C PRO A 24 -25.24 8.76 -17.96
N ALA A 25 -26.13 9.71 -18.21
CA ALA A 25 -26.31 10.86 -17.33
C ALA A 25 -26.76 10.37 -15.95
N VAL A 26 -25.83 10.30 -15.01
CA VAL A 26 -26.14 10.14 -13.59
C VAL A 26 -26.91 11.39 -13.20
N ALA A 27 -28.12 11.22 -12.68
CA ALA A 27 -28.94 12.34 -12.26
C ALA A 27 -28.22 13.10 -11.14
N GLU A 28 -28.18 14.42 -11.24
CA GLU A 28 -27.60 15.29 -10.23
C GLU A 28 -28.42 15.17 -8.93
N THR A 29 -27.95 14.36 -7.99
CA THR A 29 -28.37 14.43 -6.59
C THR A 29 -27.66 15.63 -5.96
N GLU A 30 -28.44 16.55 -5.38
CA GLU A 30 -27.90 17.73 -4.71
C GLU A 30 -26.89 17.32 -3.63
N PRO A 31 -25.76 18.02 -3.47
CA PRO A 31 -24.75 17.64 -2.49
C PRO A 31 -25.34 17.75 -1.08
N ALA A 32 -25.32 16.65 -0.34
CA ALA A 32 -25.49 16.69 1.10
C ALA A 32 -24.38 17.56 1.69
N ALA A 33 -24.76 18.54 2.52
CA ALA A 33 -23.80 19.49 3.08
C ALA A 33 -22.83 18.79 4.05
N ASP A 34 -21.56 19.18 3.94
CA ASP A 34 -20.58 19.22 5.02
C ASP A 34 -20.39 17.90 5.81
N ALA A 35 -20.12 16.82 5.08
CA ALA A 35 -19.33 15.71 5.60
C ALA A 35 -17.84 15.97 5.32
N GLU A 36 -17.17 16.71 6.21
CA GLU A 36 -15.70 16.77 6.19
C GLU A 36 -15.14 15.36 6.37
N ALA A 37 -14.36 14.90 5.39
CA ALA A 37 -13.55 13.70 5.56
C ALA A 37 -12.49 14.00 6.62
N VAL A 38 -12.71 13.51 7.84
CA VAL A 38 -11.73 13.59 8.91
C VAL A 38 -10.54 12.70 8.53
N LEU A 39 -9.56 13.32 7.87
CA LEU A 39 -8.23 12.74 7.71
C LEU A 39 -7.67 12.56 9.12
N VAL A 40 -7.60 11.31 9.58
CA VAL A 40 -6.91 11.00 10.83
C VAL A 40 -5.43 11.28 10.59
N PRO A 41 -4.81 12.23 11.31
CA PRO A 41 -3.38 12.50 11.16
C PRO A 41 -2.59 11.29 11.66
N LEU A 42 -1.38 11.09 11.12
CA LEU A 42 -0.46 10.06 11.62
C LEU A 42 -0.29 10.23 13.13
N SER A 43 -0.53 9.16 13.88
CA SER A 43 -0.54 9.17 15.35
C SER A 43 0.73 9.76 15.98
N GLN A 44 1.88 9.61 15.32
CA GLN A 44 3.12 10.35 15.62
C GLN A 44 3.87 10.74 14.34
N PRO A 45 4.59 11.89 14.32
CA PRO A 45 5.46 12.25 13.20
C PRO A 45 6.59 11.24 13.01
N GLY A 46 6.77 10.74 11.78
CA GLY A 46 7.85 9.80 11.43
C GLY A 46 7.50 8.32 11.56
N ALA A 47 6.31 7.96 12.04
CA ALA A 47 5.79 6.59 11.95
C ALA A 47 5.35 6.26 10.51
N LEU A 48 5.63 5.03 10.07
CA LEU A 48 5.17 4.48 8.79
C LEU A 48 3.76 3.90 8.90
N VAL A 49 3.45 3.32 10.06
CA VAL A 49 2.15 2.71 10.38
C VAL A 49 1.34 3.65 11.26
N ASP A 50 0.11 3.97 10.85
CA ASP A 50 -0.85 4.65 11.71
C ASP A 50 -1.83 3.65 12.33
N PHE A 51 -2.14 3.83 13.62
CA PHE A 51 -3.02 2.91 14.33
C PHE A 51 -4.41 2.85 13.72
N MET A 52 -5.05 3.99 13.45
CA MET A 52 -6.44 4.06 12.99
C MET A 52 -6.56 3.66 11.51
N ARG A 53 -5.56 4.01 10.69
CA ARG A 53 -5.50 3.66 9.27
C ARG A 53 -5.21 2.18 9.03
N ASP A 54 -4.22 1.61 9.73
CA ASP A 54 -3.59 0.35 9.34
C ASP A 54 -3.80 -0.78 10.36
N VAL A 55 -3.76 -0.48 11.67
CA VAL A 55 -3.81 -1.48 12.74
C VAL A 55 -5.25 -1.81 13.15
N GLN A 56 -6.07 -0.78 13.42
CA GLN A 56 -7.46 -0.92 13.85
C GLN A 56 -8.28 -1.78 12.90
N PRO A 57 -8.18 -1.68 11.55
CA PRO A 57 -8.93 -2.55 10.64
C PRO A 57 -8.53 -4.03 10.76
N ILE A 58 -7.25 -4.33 11.04
CA ILE A 58 -6.76 -5.71 11.24
C ILE A 58 -7.33 -6.27 12.55
N LEU A 59 -7.25 -5.50 13.65
CA LEU A 59 -7.80 -5.88 14.94
C LEU A 59 -9.33 -6.05 14.87
N ALA A 60 -10.02 -5.21 14.10
CA ALA A 60 -11.46 -5.29 13.89
C ALA A 60 -11.87 -6.52 13.06
N GLU A 61 -11.15 -6.83 11.98
CA GLU A 61 -11.44 -7.98 11.12
C GLU A 61 -11.12 -9.32 11.80
N LYS A 62 -9.97 -9.40 12.51
CA LYS A 62 -9.41 -10.67 13.00
C LYS A 62 -9.59 -10.92 14.48
N CYS A 63 -9.66 -9.89 15.32
CA CYS A 63 -9.56 -10.02 16.78
C CYS A 63 -10.87 -9.69 17.53
N LEU A 64 -11.58 -8.61 17.19
CA LEU A 64 -12.80 -8.15 17.90
C LEU A 64 -13.87 -9.23 18.07
N LYS A 65 -14.01 -10.15 17.10
CA LYS A 65 -14.98 -11.25 17.15
C LYS A 65 -14.80 -12.20 18.36
N CYS A 66 -13.59 -12.29 18.91
CA CYS A 66 -13.24 -13.18 20.02
C CYS A 66 -12.70 -12.44 21.25
N HIS A 67 -12.35 -11.16 21.10
CA HIS A 67 -11.72 -10.31 22.12
C HIS A 67 -12.32 -8.90 22.13
N GLY A 68 -13.62 -8.79 21.91
CA GLY A 68 -14.36 -7.52 21.88
C GLY A 68 -15.34 -7.39 23.05
N PRO A 69 -16.27 -6.41 23.01
CA PRO A 69 -17.23 -6.16 24.08
C PRO A 69 -18.26 -7.28 24.25
N ASP A 70 -18.65 -7.98 23.18
CA ASP A 70 -19.62 -9.09 23.22
C ASP A 70 -19.01 -10.44 23.60
N GLU A 71 -17.74 -10.68 23.26
CA GLU A 71 -17.01 -11.92 23.61
C GLU A 71 -15.53 -11.60 23.88
N SER A 72 -15.09 -11.86 25.12
CA SER A 72 -13.71 -11.66 25.58
C SER A 72 -13.09 -13.00 26.02
N LYS A 73 -12.51 -13.72 25.07
CA LYS A 73 -11.79 -14.97 25.34
C LYS A 73 -10.50 -14.69 26.12
N GLY A 74 -10.20 -15.56 27.08
CA GLY A 74 -9.08 -15.37 28.02
C GLY A 74 -9.22 -14.19 28.99
N GLY A 75 -10.29 -13.39 28.90
CA GLY A 75 -10.39 -12.09 29.57
C GLY A 75 -9.63 -10.96 28.87
N PHE A 76 -9.11 -11.19 27.65
CA PHE A 76 -8.44 -10.17 26.84
C PHE A 76 -9.47 -9.39 26.00
N ARG A 77 -9.26 -8.07 25.92
CA ARG A 77 -10.08 -7.09 25.18
C ARG A 77 -9.16 -6.29 24.27
N VAL A 78 -9.40 -6.36 22.97
CA VAL A 78 -8.63 -5.65 21.94
C VAL A 78 -9.26 -4.29 21.60
N ASP A 79 -10.45 -4.01 22.14
CA ASP A 79 -11.18 -2.75 22.06
C ASP A 79 -10.85 -1.76 23.21
N GLU A 80 -9.89 -2.09 24.07
CA GLU A 80 -9.40 -1.23 25.17
C GLU A 80 -7.90 -0.98 25.00
N ALA A 81 -7.48 0.30 24.98
CA ALA A 81 -6.08 0.69 24.78
C ALA A 81 -5.17 0.05 25.83
N ASP A 82 -5.49 0.23 27.12
CA ASP A 82 -4.74 -0.34 28.25
C ASP A 82 -4.60 -1.86 28.16
N THR A 83 -5.69 -2.56 27.78
CA THR A 83 -5.70 -4.02 27.70
C THR A 83 -4.86 -4.51 26.52
N LEU A 84 -4.97 -3.91 25.34
CA LEU A 84 -4.12 -4.21 24.18
C LEU A 84 -2.64 -3.94 24.47
N LEU A 85 -2.32 -2.75 25.00
CA LEU A 85 -0.95 -2.34 25.29
C LEU A 85 -0.31 -3.17 26.42
N SER A 86 -1.09 -3.77 27.33
CA SER A 86 -0.54 -4.69 28.34
C SER A 86 0.10 -5.98 27.78
N TYR A 87 -0.03 -6.23 26.47
CA TYR A 87 0.62 -7.33 25.74
C TYR A 87 1.66 -6.84 24.70
N VAL A 88 1.96 -5.54 24.68
CA VAL A 88 2.87 -4.91 23.71
C VAL A 88 3.90 -4.05 24.46
N GLU A 89 5.17 -4.38 24.31
CA GLU A 89 6.28 -3.54 24.77
C GLU A 89 6.69 -2.63 23.60
N PRO A 90 6.55 -1.29 23.71
CA PRO A 90 6.96 -0.35 22.67
C PRO A 90 8.44 -0.53 22.28
N GLU A 91 8.74 -0.50 20.98
CA GLU A 91 10.08 -0.68 20.40
C GLU A 91 10.72 -2.08 20.61
N ASP A 92 10.19 -2.95 21.49
CA ASP A 92 10.68 -4.33 21.70
C ASP A 92 9.66 -5.39 21.24
N LEU A 93 9.90 -5.89 20.03
CA LEU A 93 9.10 -6.93 19.39
C LEU A 93 9.27 -8.33 20.04
N GLU A 94 10.39 -8.60 20.71
CA GLU A 94 10.66 -9.91 21.32
C GLU A 94 10.10 -9.98 22.76
N SER A 95 10.09 -8.86 23.49
CA SER A 95 9.37 -8.73 24.78
C SER A 95 7.85 -8.58 24.60
N SER A 96 7.38 -8.15 23.43
CA SER A 96 5.95 -8.03 23.11
C SER A 96 5.27 -9.40 23.01
N SER A 97 4.63 -9.85 24.09
CA SER A 97 3.95 -11.14 24.16
C SER A 97 2.87 -11.32 23.09
N LEU A 98 2.14 -10.25 22.71
CA LEU A 98 1.23 -10.26 21.56
C LEU A 98 1.91 -10.82 20.32
N TRP A 99 3.12 -10.35 20.01
CA TRP A 99 3.88 -10.83 18.86
C TRP A 99 4.44 -12.24 19.10
N ALA A 100 5.29 -12.39 20.11
CA ALA A 100 6.10 -13.59 20.32
C ALA A 100 5.27 -14.82 20.73
N ASP A 101 4.38 -14.67 21.70
CA ASP A 101 3.62 -15.79 22.30
C ASP A 101 2.35 -16.15 21.53
N TYR A 102 1.78 -15.22 20.74
CA TYR A 102 0.47 -15.39 20.10
C TYR A 102 0.49 -15.26 18.57
N LEU A 103 1.15 -14.25 17.98
CA LEU A 103 1.08 -14.01 16.52
C LEU A 103 2.06 -14.88 15.71
N VAL A 104 3.29 -15.09 16.18
CA VAL A 104 4.31 -15.88 15.46
C VAL A 104 4.72 -17.20 16.12
N THR A 105 4.19 -17.52 17.30
CA THR A 105 4.40 -18.82 17.98
C THR A 105 4.12 -20.01 17.06
N ASP A 106 4.90 -21.09 17.20
CA ASP A 106 4.67 -22.38 16.50
C ASP A 106 3.67 -23.30 17.22
N ASP A 107 3.23 -22.95 18.43
CA ASP A 107 2.24 -23.73 19.18
C ASP A 107 0.81 -23.45 18.66
N PRO A 108 0.08 -24.46 18.13
CA PRO A 108 -1.25 -24.26 17.56
C PRO A 108 -2.37 -24.05 18.59
N GLU A 109 -2.14 -24.30 19.88
CA GLU A 109 -3.09 -23.98 20.96
C GLU A 109 -2.92 -22.53 21.46
N MET A 110 -1.72 -21.96 21.32
CA MET A 110 -1.41 -20.56 21.65
C MET A 110 -1.62 -19.60 20.47
N ARG A 111 -1.41 -20.04 19.22
CA ARG A 111 -1.45 -19.17 18.03
C ARG A 111 -2.80 -18.47 17.86
N MET A 112 -2.77 -17.14 17.72
CA MET A 112 -3.95 -16.29 17.49
C MET A 112 -3.87 -15.57 16.13
N PRO A 113 -4.96 -15.48 15.35
CA PRO A 113 -6.21 -16.23 15.50
C PRO A 113 -5.99 -17.76 15.41
N PRO A 114 -6.80 -18.57 16.10
CA PRO A 114 -6.60 -20.02 16.17
C PRO A 114 -6.79 -20.68 14.78
N PRO A 115 -6.00 -21.72 14.44
CA PRO A 115 -6.06 -22.36 13.13
C PRO A 115 -7.39 -23.08 12.90
N GLY A 116 -8.25 -22.50 12.06
CA GLY A 116 -9.56 -23.05 11.68
C GLY A 116 -9.65 -23.53 10.23
N ASP A 117 -10.79 -24.14 9.89
CA ASP A 117 -11.09 -24.65 8.52
C ASP A 117 -11.24 -23.53 7.46
N ASP A 118 -11.37 -22.26 7.88
CA ASP A 118 -11.53 -21.09 7.01
C ASP A 118 -10.23 -20.27 6.93
N PRO A 119 -9.49 -20.32 5.80
CA PRO A 119 -8.23 -19.58 5.63
C PRO A 119 -8.35 -18.07 5.76
N SER A 120 -9.55 -17.48 5.64
CA SER A 120 -9.76 -16.04 5.81
C SER A 120 -9.63 -15.59 7.27
N THR A 121 -9.70 -16.51 8.23
CA THR A 121 -9.52 -16.21 9.66
C THR A 121 -8.05 -16.00 10.06
N ALA A 122 -7.10 -16.50 9.26
CA ALA A 122 -5.67 -16.28 9.49
C ALA A 122 -5.26 -14.85 9.14
N LEU A 123 -4.23 -14.35 9.82
CA LEU A 123 -3.54 -13.11 9.44
C LEU A 123 -2.70 -13.34 8.17
N SER A 124 -2.76 -12.39 7.24
CA SER A 124 -1.86 -12.41 6.09
C SER A 124 -0.43 -12.01 6.49
N GLY A 125 0.56 -12.38 5.68
CA GLY A 125 1.94 -11.92 5.88
C GLY A 125 2.11 -10.40 5.81
N SER A 126 1.20 -9.66 5.15
CA SER A 126 1.21 -8.20 5.19
C SER A 126 0.57 -7.65 6.47
N GLN A 127 -0.51 -8.28 6.97
CA GLN A 127 -1.12 -7.90 8.26
C GLN A 127 -0.15 -8.14 9.42
N LEU A 128 0.60 -9.25 9.42
CA LEU A 128 1.70 -9.48 10.36
C LEU A 128 2.83 -8.44 10.22
N ALA A 129 3.20 -8.05 8.99
CA ALA A 129 4.22 -7.01 8.79
C ALA A 129 3.77 -5.64 9.32
N THR A 130 2.50 -5.27 9.13
CA THR A 130 1.91 -4.04 9.71
C THR A 130 1.94 -4.05 11.23
N LEU A 131 1.50 -5.16 11.86
CA LEU A 131 1.49 -5.29 13.32
C LEU A 131 2.92 -5.27 13.91
N LYS A 132 3.87 -5.96 13.28
CA LYS A 132 5.29 -5.90 13.65
C LYS A 132 5.85 -4.48 13.59
N LEU A 133 5.64 -3.80 12.46
CA LEU A 133 6.21 -2.47 12.25
C LEU A 133 5.59 -1.43 13.20
N TRP A 134 4.29 -1.53 13.51
CA TRP A 134 3.66 -0.71 14.54
C TRP A 134 4.30 -0.87 15.93
N ILE A 135 4.63 -2.10 16.34
CA ILE A 135 5.32 -2.37 17.61
C ILE A 135 6.75 -1.79 17.59
N GLU A 136 7.49 -2.02 16.51
CA GLU A 136 8.84 -1.47 16.27
C GLU A 136 8.86 0.07 16.17
N GLU A 137 7.70 0.70 15.93
CA GLU A 137 7.50 2.17 15.91
C GLU A 137 6.89 2.71 17.21
N GLY A 138 7.10 2.01 18.33
CA GLY A 138 6.69 2.45 19.66
C GLY A 138 5.22 2.24 19.98
N ALA A 139 4.52 1.38 19.23
CA ALA A 139 3.16 0.91 19.50
C ALA A 139 2.11 2.04 19.71
N SER A 140 2.29 3.19 19.05
CA SER A 140 1.45 4.37 19.25
C SER A 140 -0.03 4.05 19.07
N CYS A 141 -0.85 4.41 20.07
CA CYS A 141 -2.23 3.96 20.21
C CYS A 141 -3.06 5.10 20.86
N PRO A 142 -4.26 5.44 20.35
CA PRO A 142 -5.07 6.49 20.95
C PRO A 142 -5.79 6.00 22.21
N ASP A 143 -5.84 6.85 23.26
CA ASP A 143 -6.49 6.58 24.57
C ASP A 143 -7.93 6.04 24.44
N VAL A 144 -8.62 6.39 23.37
CA VAL A 144 -9.96 5.89 23.04
C VAL A 144 -9.87 5.03 21.77
N LEU A 145 -9.65 3.73 21.96
CA LEU A 145 -9.93 2.76 20.91
C LEU A 145 -11.43 2.79 20.59
N VAL A 146 -11.75 3.09 19.34
CA VAL A 146 -13.15 3.27 18.91
C VAL A 146 -13.75 1.89 18.65
N ALA A 147 -14.19 1.22 19.72
CA ALA A 147 -14.74 -0.14 19.73
C ALA A 147 -15.84 -0.38 18.68
N GLU A 148 -16.67 0.64 18.45
CA GLU A 148 -17.46 0.80 17.23
C GLU A 148 -17.14 2.17 16.61
N LEU A 149 -16.36 2.21 15.53
CA LEU A 149 -16.56 3.28 14.54
C LEU A 149 -18.05 3.32 14.23
N PRO A 150 -18.72 4.48 14.20
CA PRO A 150 -20.16 4.53 14.09
C PRO A 150 -20.60 3.79 12.82
N VAL A 151 -21.36 2.70 13.00
CA VAL A 151 -21.91 1.85 11.91
C VAL A 151 -23.10 2.55 11.23
N ALA A 152 -22.91 3.85 10.99
CA ALA A 152 -23.61 4.75 10.09
C ALA A 152 -22.68 5.20 8.94
N ALA A 153 -21.49 4.62 8.82
CA ALA A 153 -20.96 4.27 7.51
C ALA A 153 -21.98 3.33 6.82
N GLU A 154 -22.95 3.93 6.14
CA GLU A 154 -24.04 3.24 5.44
C GLU A 154 -23.44 2.20 4.49
N GLU A 155 -23.74 0.90 4.71
CA GLU A 155 -23.16 -0.23 3.96
C GLU A 155 -23.02 0.13 2.47
N PRO A 156 -21.80 0.22 1.90
CA PRO A 156 -21.58 0.87 0.61
C PRO A 156 -22.51 0.30 -0.48
N GLN A 157 -23.61 1.00 -0.78
CA GLN A 157 -24.78 0.40 -1.43
C GLN A 157 -24.43 -0.14 -2.82
N LEU A 158 -24.11 -1.44 -2.88
CA LEU A 158 -23.42 -2.06 -4.01
C LEU A 158 -24.12 -1.71 -5.33
N PRO A 159 -23.48 -0.95 -6.25
CA PRO A 159 -24.16 -0.18 -7.28
C PRO A 159 -25.27 -0.96 -7.97
N ARG A 160 -26.48 -0.39 -8.00
CA ARG A 160 -27.72 -1.11 -8.36
C ARG A 160 -27.74 -1.65 -9.80
N SER A 161 -26.79 -1.23 -10.65
CA SER A 161 -26.59 -1.75 -12.01
C SER A 161 -25.27 -2.50 -12.15
N GLN A 162 -25.26 -3.57 -12.97
CA GLN A 162 -24.05 -4.32 -13.30
C GLN A 162 -22.97 -3.43 -13.94
N ALA A 163 -23.37 -2.42 -14.73
CA ALA A 163 -22.44 -1.48 -15.36
C ALA A 163 -21.65 -0.66 -14.32
N ALA A 164 -22.30 -0.17 -13.25
CA ALA A 164 -21.61 0.58 -12.21
C ALA A 164 -20.74 -0.31 -11.29
N ARG A 165 -21.09 -1.60 -11.14
CA ARG A 165 -20.22 -2.59 -10.49
C ARG A 165 -18.97 -2.87 -11.33
N LEU A 166 -19.13 -3.05 -12.65
CA LEU A 166 -17.99 -3.23 -13.57
C LEU A 166 -17.10 -1.99 -13.65
N TRP A 167 -17.67 -0.78 -13.60
CA TRP A 167 -16.94 0.47 -13.48
C TRP A 167 -16.06 0.47 -12.23
N SER A 168 -16.66 0.30 -11.05
CA SER A 168 -15.94 0.28 -9.76
C SER A 168 -14.86 -0.81 -9.72
N PHE A 169 -15.18 -2.02 -10.21
CA PHE A 169 -14.24 -3.13 -10.28
C PHE A 169 -13.01 -2.81 -11.15
N GLN A 170 -13.16 -2.12 -12.29
CA GLN A 170 -11.97 -1.75 -13.08
C GLN A 170 -11.13 -0.64 -12.44
N GLY A 171 -11.65 0.07 -11.44
CA GLY A 171 -10.90 1.02 -10.63
C GLY A 171 -9.79 0.35 -9.81
N LEU A 172 -10.02 -0.87 -9.32
CA LEU A 172 -9.05 -1.64 -8.52
C LEU A 172 -7.74 -1.95 -9.27
N PHE A 173 -7.75 -1.90 -10.60
CA PHE A 173 -6.53 -2.04 -11.40
C PHE A 173 -5.73 -0.72 -11.52
N HIS A 174 -6.14 0.38 -10.89
CA HIS A 174 -5.43 1.66 -11.00
C HIS A 174 -3.96 1.56 -10.54
N PRO A 175 -3.62 1.07 -9.33
CA PRO A 175 -2.23 0.90 -8.90
C PRO A 175 -1.42 -0.04 -9.82
N ALA A 176 -2.03 -1.11 -10.33
CA ALA A 176 -1.38 -1.99 -11.31
C ALA A 176 -1.13 -1.28 -12.66
N SER A 177 -2.07 -0.42 -13.10
CA SER A 177 -2.02 0.24 -14.40
C SER A 177 -1.01 1.38 -14.48
N VAL A 178 -0.75 2.12 -13.39
CA VAL A 178 0.22 3.25 -13.37
C VAL A 178 1.67 2.81 -13.60
N HIS A 179 2.01 1.57 -13.29
CA HIS A 179 3.36 1.02 -13.54
C HIS A 179 3.75 1.07 -15.03
N PHE A 180 2.79 0.89 -15.95
CA PHE A 180 3.03 0.91 -17.39
C PHE A 180 3.46 2.30 -17.92
N PRO A 181 2.71 3.40 -17.72
CA PRO A 181 3.15 4.73 -18.14
C PRO A 181 4.41 5.18 -17.39
N ILE A 182 4.53 4.93 -16.08
CA ILE A 182 5.72 5.35 -15.30
C ILE A 182 6.99 4.74 -15.92
N ALA A 183 7.02 3.42 -16.12
CA ALA A 183 8.18 2.75 -16.70
C ALA A 183 8.41 3.17 -18.17
N LEU A 184 7.37 3.12 -19.01
CA LEU A 184 7.54 3.31 -20.46
C LEU A 184 7.83 4.76 -20.86
N LEU A 185 7.25 5.76 -20.17
CA LEU A 185 7.53 7.17 -20.46
C LEU A 185 8.92 7.56 -19.95
N THR A 186 9.35 7.03 -18.79
CA THR A 186 10.73 7.21 -18.28
C THR A 186 11.77 6.59 -19.21
N ILE A 187 11.55 5.34 -19.64
CA ILE A 187 12.41 4.65 -20.61
C ILE A 187 12.40 5.40 -21.96
N SER A 188 11.25 5.92 -22.40
CA SER A 188 11.15 6.76 -23.61
C SER A 188 12.08 7.98 -23.51
N ALA A 189 12.00 8.77 -22.44
CA ALA A 189 12.83 9.95 -22.23
C ALA A 189 14.33 9.60 -22.23
N GLY A 190 14.72 8.51 -21.56
CA GLY A 190 16.09 7.98 -21.58
C GLY A 190 16.57 7.63 -23.00
N PHE A 191 15.74 6.97 -23.82
CA PHE A 191 16.09 6.68 -25.22
C PHE A 191 16.05 7.92 -26.13
N VAL A 192 15.26 8.96 -25.85
CA VAL A 192 15.35 10.25 -26.56
C VAL A 192 16.71 10.89 -26.32
N LEU A 193 17.20 10.90 -25.07
CA LEU A 193 18.55 11.37 -24.74
C LEU A 193 19.64 10.52 -25.41
N LEU A 194 19.56 9.19 -25.32
CA LEU A 194 20.50 8.28 -25.99
C LEU A 194 20.48 8.39 -27.53
N SER A 195 19.38 8.88 -28.11
CA SER A 195 19.28 9.12 -29.56
C SER A 195 20.30 10.13 -30.09
N PHE A 196 20.84 11.01 -29.25
CA PHE A 196 21.89 11.95 -29.66
C PHE A 196 23.20 11.22 -29.99
N VAL A 197 23.47 10.07 -29.35
CA VAL A 197 24.63 9.21 -29.64
C VAL A 197 24.30 8.15 -30.70
N ARG A 198 23.16 7.46 -30.60
CA ARG A 198 22.76 6.38 -31.53
C ARG A 198 21.33 6.59 -32.07
N PRO A 199 21.12 7.53 -33.01
CA PRO A 199 19.76 7.89 -33.46
C PRO A 199 19.03 6.73 -34.14
N GLN A 200 19.73 5.93 -34.94
CA GLN A 200 19.12 4.85 -35.75
C GLN A 200 18.47 3.75 -34.89
N THR A 201 19.07 3.42 -33.73
CA THR A 201 18.56 2.39 -32.81
C THR A 201 17.65 2.96 -31.73
N CYS A 202 17.94 4.16 -31.22
CA CYS A 202 17.26 4.69 -30.04
C CYS A 202 15.98 5.50 -30.38
N GLN A 203 15.88 6.14 -31.55
CA GLN A 203 14.65 6.86 -31.93
C GLN A 203 13.42 5.95 -32.13
N PRO A 204 13.54 4.74 -32.72
CA PRO A 204 12.41 3.80 -32.81
C PRO A 204 11.97 3.31 -31.43
N VAL A 205 12.92 2.94 -30.55
CA VAL A 205 12.62 2.47 -29.19
C VAL A 205 11.95 3.58 -28.37
N ALA A 206 12.52 4.79 -28.35
CA ALA A 206 11.92 5.94 -27.67
C ALA A 206 10.47 6.20 -28.10
N PHE A 207 10.21 6.16 -29.42
CA PHE A 207 8.86 6.32 -29.97
C PHE A 207 7.92 5.18 -29.58
N HIS A 208 8.36 3.92 -29.63
CA HIS A 208 7.51 2.79 -29.28
C HIS A 208 7.17 2.77 -27.79
N CYS A 209 8.12 3.08 -26.92
CA CYS A 209 7.85 3.30 -25.49
C CYS A 209 6.89 4.49 -25.27
N LEU A 210 7.00 5.58 -26.03
CA LEU A 210 6.12 6.75 -25.90
C LEU A 210 4.64 6.42 -26.16
N TRP A 211 4.30 5.79 -27.30
CA TRP A 211 2.88 5.55 -27.63
C TRP A 211 2.24 4.45 -26.78
N ILE A 212 3.01 3.42 -26.38
CA ILE A 212 2.51 2.38 -25.46
C ILE A 212 2.35 2.97 -24.05
N GLY A 213 3.30 3.79 -23.58
CA GLY A 213 3.18 4.53 -22.32
C GLY A 213 2.00 5.50 -22.31
N ALA A 214 1.73 6.19 -23.42
CA ALA A 214 0.56 7.06 -23.56
C ALA A 214 -0.77 6.28 -23.50
N LEU A 215 -0.83 5.07 -24.07
CA LEU A 215 -1.99 4.19 -23.94
C LEU A 215 -2.15 3.71 -22.48
N GLY A 216 -1.05 3.37 -21.80
CA GLY A 216 -1.06 3.06 -20.37
C GLY A 216 -1.54 4.23 -19.51
N ALA A 217 -1.13 5.46 -19.82
CA ALA A 217 -1.57 6.66 -19.11
C ALA A 217 -3.08 6.91 -19.27
N LEU A 218 -3.66 6.66 -20.45
CA LEU A 218 -5.10 6.73 -20.66
C LEU A 218 -5.86 5.70 -19.81
N VAL A 219 -5.39 4.45 -19.77
CA VAL A 219 -5.98 3.40 -18.92
C VAL A 219 -5.87 3.77 -17.43
N ALA A 220 -4.72 4.29 -17.01
CA ALA A 220 -4.50 4.75 -15.64
C ALA A 220 -5.43 5.91 -15.24
N CYS A 221 -5.72 6.86 -16.13
CA CYS A 221 -6.66 7.94 -15.86
C CYS A 221 -8.11 7.44 -15.71
N VAL A 222 -8.54 6.49 -16.56
CA VAL A 222 -9.92 5.94 -16.53
C VAL A 222 -10.14 5.04 -15.30
N SER A 223 -9.18 4.18 -14.98
CA SER A 223 -9.21 3.38 -13.74
C SER A 223 -9.14 4.29 -12.50
N GLY A 224 -8.24 5.28 -12.48
CA GLY A 224 -8.06 6.21 -11.36
C GLY A 224 -9.30 7.04 -11.05
N TRP A 225 -10.02 7.53 -12.06
CA TRP A 225 -11.28 8.26 -11.84
C TRP A 225 -12.40 7.38 -11.27
N SER A 226 -12.31 6.05 -11.42
CA SER A 226 -13.21 5.10 -10.77
C SER A 226 -12.72 4.71 -9.38
N TYR A 227 -11.41 4.52 -9.22
CA TYR A 227 -10.78 4.19 -7.95
C TYR A 227 -11.03 5.27 -6.89
N ALA A 228 -10.95 6.56 -7.27
CA ALA A 228 -11.32 7.67 -6.41
C ALA A 228 -12.80 7.64 -5.93
N VAL A 229 -13.71 6.96 -6.64
CA VAL A 229 -15.10 6.77 -6.20
C VAL A 229 -15.22 5.59 -5.24
N TYR A 230 -14.38 4.57 -5.40
CA TYR A 230 -14.32 3.40 -4.52
C TYR A 230 -13.74 3.77 -3.15
N GLU A 231 -12.64 4.53 -3.14
CA GLU A 231 -11.96 5.06 -1.94
C GLU A 231 -12.66 6.31 -1.34
N GLY A 232 -13.95 6.52 -1.59
CA GLY A 232 -14.74 7.60 -0.96
C GLY A 232 -14.51 9.04 -1.46
N TYR A 233 -13.39 9.36 -2.11
CA TYR A 233 -13.08 10.71 -2.67
C TYR A 233 -14.06 11.23 -3.75
N GLY A 234 -15.06 10.43 -4.13
CA GLY A 234 -16.19 10.85 -4.95
C GLY A 234 -15.93 10.98 -6.45
N SER A 235 -17.03 11.03 -7.20
CA SER A 235 -17.05 11.13 -8.66
C SER A 235 -16.93 12.56 -9.19
N GLY A 236 -16.99 13.56 -8.30
CA GLY A 236 -17.09 14.97 -8.60
C GLY A 236 -15.96 15.49 -9.51
N PHE A 237 -16.33 16.38 -10.44
CA PHE A 237 -15.38 17.14 -11.25
C PHE A 237 -14.95 18.38 -10.45
N SER A 238 -13.97 18.18 -9.56
CA SER A 238 -13.34 19.27 -8.80
C SER A 238 -12.02 19.70 -9.44
N LEU A 239 -11.57 20.90 -9.07
CA LEU A 239 -10.39 21.59 -9.63
C LEU A 239 -9.63 22.36 -8.54
N ASP A 240 -9.73 21.95 -7.27
CA ASP A 240 -8.99 22.57 -6.18
C ASP A 240 -7.55 22.05 -6.12
N LEU A 241 -6.76 22.51 -7.09
CA LEU A 241 -5.33 22.21 -7.22
C LEU A 241 -4.47 22.82 -6.09
N GLN A 242 -5.07 23.51 -5.13
CA GLN A 242 -4.37 24.09 -3.98
C GLN A 242 -4.59 23.22 -2.74
N ASN A 243 -5.84 23.06 -2.32
CA ASN A 243 -6.18 22.43 -1.04
C ASN A 243 -6.47 20.92 -1.16
N SER A 244 -6.88 20.42 -2.33
CA SER A 244 -7.25 19.01 -2.51
C SER A 244 -6.12 18.18 -3.11
N ALA A 245 -5.45 17.37 -2.28
CA ALA A 245 -4.38 16.46 -2.71
C ALA A 245 -4.83 15.49 -3.82
N ILE A 246 -6.07 14.99 -3.73
CA ILE A 246 -6.65 14.10 -4.75
C ILE A 246 -6.92 14.83 -6.07
N ASP A 247 -7.30 16.12 -6.06
CA ASP A 247 -7.42 16.91 -7.29
C ASP A 247 -6.05 17.20 -7.92
N ARG A 248 -5.04 17.57 -7.09
CA ARG A 248 -3.65 17.75 -7.55
C ARG A 248 -3.18 16.53 -8.33
N HIS A 249 -3.32 15.34 -7.73
CA HIS A 249 -2.94 14.07 -8.34
C HIS A 249 -3.76 13.74 -9.61
N ARG A 250 -5.10 13.83 -9.54
CA ARG A 250 -6.02 13.60 -10.69
C ARG A 250 -5.59 14.42 -11.91
N TRP A 251 -5.39 15.72 -11.73
CA TRP A 251 -5.11 16.64 -12.84
C TRP A 251 -3.68 16.56 -13.35
N LEU A 252 -2.70 16.23 -12.50
CA LEU A 252 -1.34 15.92 -12.94
C LEU A 252 -1.29 14.60 -13.73
N GLY A 253 -2.04 13.56 -13.34
CA GLY A 253 -2.22 12.34 -14.12
C GLY A 253 -2.83 12.59 -15.51
N VAL A 254 -3.91 13.37 -15.58
CA VAL A 254 -4.51 13.80 -16.86
C VAL A 254 -3.53 14.63 -17.70
N THR A 255 -2.71 15.46 -17.07
CA THR A 255 -1.66 16.24 -17.75
C THR A 255 -0.57 15.36 -18.34
N VAL A 256 -0.09 14.33 -17.60
CA VAL A 256 0.85 13.31 -18.11
C VAL A 256 0.27 12.58 -19.33
N ALA A 257 -1.00 12.14 -19.26
CA ALA A 257 -1.67 11.51 -20.38
C ALA A 257 -1.74 12.44 -21.61
N ALA A 258 -2.23 13.67 -21.44
CA ALA A 258 -2.33 14.66 -22.52
C ALA A 258 -0.96 15.00 -23.15
N LEU A 259 0.07 15.27 -22.34
CA LEU A 259 1.42 15.57 -22.82
C LEU A 259 2.02 14.38 -23.59
N SER A 260 1.88 13.15 -23.09
CA SER A 260 2.40 11.96 -23.76
C SER A 260 1.80 11.78 -25.17
N ILE A 261 0.49 12.00 -25.32
CA ILE A 261 -0.23 11.95 -26.60
C ILE A 261 0.22 13.07 -27.54
N LEU A 262 0.37 14.30 -27.03
CA LEU A 262 0.82 15.47 -27.82
C LEU A 262 2.25 15.32 -28.37
N LEU A 263 3.11 14.52 -27.73
CA LEU A 263 4.47 14.24 -28.22
C LEU A 263 4.52 13.20 -29.35
N ILE A 264 3.52 12.32 -29.50
CA ILE A 264 3.47 11.29 -30.57
C ILE A 264 3.62 11.93 -31.98
N PRO A 265 2.84 12.95 -32.40
CA PRO A 265 3.00 13.57 -33.71
C PRO A 265 4.29 14.39 -33.85
N LEU A 266 4.96 14.77 -32.75
CA LEU A 266 6.30 15.36 -32.80
C LEU A 266 7.36 14.29 -33.05
N ALA A 267 7.32 13.17 -32.33
CA ALA A 267 8.23 12.04 -32.50
C ALA A 267 8.17 11.46 -33.92
N LEU A 268 6.97 11.31 -34.50
CA LEU A 268 6.78 10.91 -35.90
C LEU A 268 7.45 11.88 -36.90
N ARG A 269 7.30 13.19 -36.69
CA ARG A 269 7.97 14.22 -37.52
C ARG A 269 9.49 14.20 -37.36
N VAL A 270 10.01 13.91 -36.17
CA VAL A 270 11.44 13.73 -35.93
C VAL A 270 11.98 12.56 -36.73
N GLN A 271 11.38 11.37 -36.63
CA GLN A 271 11.85 10.18 -37.35
C GLN A 271 11.92 10.43 -38.87
N HIS A 272 10.88 11.05 -39.45
CA HIS A 272 10.83 11.33 -40.89
C HIS A 272 11.76 12.45 -41.36
N THR A 273 12.00 13.49 -40.55
CA THR A 273 12.68 14.72 -41.03
C THR A 273 14.09 14.91 -40.48
N GLN A 274 14.46 14.23 -39.39
CA GLN A 274 15.77 14.26 -38.70
C GLN A 274 16.34 15.66 -38.34
N ARG A 275 15.53 16.73 -38.43
CA ARG A 275 15.94 18.12 -38.15
C ARG A 275 16.32 18.30 -36.68
N SER A 276 17.52 18.82 -36.42
CA SER A 276 18.07 19.02 -35.07
C SER A 276 17.15 19.83 -34.14
N GLY A 277 16.48 20.88 -34.65
CA GLY A 277 15.52 21.66 -33.85
C GLY A 277 14.28 20.87 -33.40
N LEU A 278 13.76 19.97 -34.24
CA LEU A 278 12.66 19.08 -33.84
C LEU A 278 13.13 18.01 -32.84
N ARG A 279 14.38 17.54 -32.97
CA ARG A 279 15.00 16.61 -32.02
C ARG A 279 15.19 17.25 -30.64
N LEU A 280 15.62 18.51 -30.58
CA LEU A 280 15.73 19.26 -29.34
C LEU A 280 14.35 19.52 -28.72
N LEU A 281 13.35 19.91 -29.52
CA LEU A 281 11.98 20.09 -29.03
C LEU A 281 11.39 18.79 -28.47
N TRP A 282 11.67 17.63 -29.10
CA TRP A 282 11.25 16.33 -28.59
C TRP A 282 11.96 15.96 -27.28
N LEU A 283 13.27 16.22 -27.16
CA LEU A 283 14.01 16.04 -25.90
C LEU A 283 13.41 16.89 -24.78
N LEU A 284 13.21 18.19 -25.00
CA LEU A 284 12.63 19.10 -24.00
C LEU A 284 11.22 18.66 -23.59
N GLY A 285 10.39 18.25 -24.56
CA GLY A 285 9.06 17.70 -24.28
C GLY A 285 9.09 16.40 -23.48
N SER A 286 9.99 15.47 -23.81
CA SER A 286 10.17 14.22 -23.05
C SER A 286 10.76 14.43 -21.66
N LEU A 287 11.61 15.46 -21.45
CA LEU A 287 12.11 15.83 -20.13
C LEU A 287 11.01 16.50 -19.27
N ALA A 288 10.17 17.35 -19.87
CA ALA A 288 9.01 17.92 -19.19
C ALA A 288 7.98 16.84 -18.81
N LEU A 289 7.75 15.85 -19.68
CA LEU A 289 6.91 14.69 -19.39
C LEU A 289 7.51 13.81 -18.28
N LEU A 290 8.82 13.58 -18.27
CA LEU A 290 9.51 12.86 -17.20
C LEU A 290 9.37 13.57 -15.85
N GLY A 291 9.52 14.90 -15.82
CA GLY A 291 9.28 15.70 -14.62
C GLY A 291 7.84 15.59 -14.12
N ALA A 292 6.86 15.69 -15.03
CA ALA A 292 5.44 15.51 -14.69
C ALA A 292 5.15 14.10 -14.14
N VAL A 293 5.68 13.05 -14.76
CA VAL A 293 5.57 11.66 -14.26
C VAL A 293 6.17 11.50 -12.87
N GLY A 294 7.31 12.14 -12.60
CA GLY A 294 7.93 12.15 -11.27
C GLY A 294 7.05 12.82 -10.21
N ILE A 295 6.48 14.00 -10.52
CA ILE A 295 5.60 14.74 -9.60
C ILE A 295 4.28 13.99 -9.35
N THR A 296 3.66 13.40 -10.38
CA THR A 296 2.45 12.56 -10.19
C THR A 296 2.76 11.31 -9.36
N GLY A 297 3.92 10.69 -9.57
CA GLY A 297 4.36 9.52 -8.79
C GLY A 297 4.62 9.85 -7.32
N TYR A 298 5.29 10.98 -7.06
CA TYR A 298 5.52 11.51 -5.71
C TYR A 298 4.18 11.73 -4.97
N GLN A 299 3.23 12.46 -5.57
CA GLN A 299 1.89 12.67 -4.99
C GLN A 299 1.06 11.38 -4.86
N GLY A 300 1.29 10.39 -5.71
CA GLY A 300 0.67 9.06 -5.57
C GLY A 300 1.18 8.32 -4.32
N GLY A 301 2.45 8.53 -3.96
CA GLY A 301 3.00 8.11 -2.68
C GLY A 301 2.39 8.85 -1.49
N GLU A 302 2.29 10.18 -1.55
CA GLU A 302 1.67 10.98 -0.48
C GLU A 302 0.21 10.57 -0.21
N LEU A 303 -0.58 10.31 -1.26
CA LEU A 303 -1.94 9.79 -1.14
C LEU A 303 -2.04 8.35 -0.57
N THR A 304 -0.92 7.63 -0.49
CA THR A 304 -0.86 6.26 0.06
C THR A 304 -0.31 6.25 1.49
N TYR A 305 0.73 7.03 1.78
CA TYR A 305 1.48 6.97 3.05
C TYR A 305 1.25 8.18 3.97
N GLY A 306 0.79 9.31 3.44
CA GLY A 306 0.62 10.60 4.14
C GLY A 306 1.35 11.75 3.43
N GLU A 307 0.87 12.99 3.60
CA GLU A 307 1.63 14.18 3.18
C GLU A 307 2.97 14.26 3.94
N ASP A 308 4.01 14.81 3.29
CA ASP A 308 5.38 14.93 3.79
C ASP A 308 6.10 13.64 4.24
N HIS A 309 5.51 12.45 4.04
CA HIS A 309 6.09 11.13 4.38
C HIS A 309 7.57 10.97 3.93
N TYR A 310 7.89 11.39 2.71
CA TYR A 310 9.26 11.30 2.17
C TYR A 310 10.26 12.23 2.88
N GLN A 311 9.80 13.36 3.43
CA GLN A 311 10.64 14.26 4.22
C GLN A 311 10.81 13.68 5.64
N LEU A 312 9.73 13.25 6.28
CA LEU A 312 9.76 12.63 7.61
C LEU A 312 10.71 11.42 7.65
N GLU A 313 10.66 10.55 6.64
CA GLU A 313 11.55 9.40 6.54
C GLU A 313 13.01 9.80 6.24
N PHE A 314 13.23 10.89 5.48
CA PHE A 314 14.59 11.42 5.28
C PHE A 314 15.16 12.01 6.59
N GLU A 315 14.35 12.72 7.38
CA GLU A 315 14.75 13.26 8.68
C GLU A 315 15.01 12.16 9.72
N ARG A 316 14.22 11.07 9.69
CA ARG A 316 14.43 9.86 10.50
C ARG A 316 15.72 9.12 10.17
N LEU A 317 16.06 9.01 8.88
CA LEU A 317 17.24 8.28 8.40
C LEU A 317 18.54 9.12 8.41
N PHE A 318 18.45 10.45 8.39
CA PHE A 318 19.61 11.37 8.33
C PHE A 318 19.49 12.53 9.35
N PRO A 319 19.37 12.25 10.66
CA PRO A 319 19.13 13.27 11.69
C PRO A 319 20.27 14.32 11.79
N GLU A 320 21.51 13.95 11.48
CA GLU A 320 22.63 14.90 11.42
C GLU A 320 22.53 15.91 10.25
N TRP A 321 21.66 15.67 9.26
CA TRP A 321 21.38 16.62 8.18
C TRP A 321 20.25 17.59 8.56
N SER A 322 19.18 17.10 9.20
CA SER A 322 18.04 17.94 9.63
C SER A 322 18.40 18.85 10.81
N ALA A 323 19.24 18.39 11.74
CA ALA A 323 19.75 19.19 12.86
C ALA A 323 20.56 20.44 12.43
N GLY A 324 20.98 20.53 11.17
CA GLY A 324 21.66 21.71 10.62
C GLY A 324 20.73 22.90 10.37
N GLU A 325 19.44 22.67 10.14
CA GLU A 325 18.45 23.71 9.82
C GLU A 325 17.78 24.26 11.09
N SER A 326 17.46 23.39 12.06
CA SER A 326 16.84 23.78 13.33
C SER A 326 17.72 24.70 14.18
N ALA A 327 19.05 24.54 14.10
CA ALA A 327 20.04 25.40 14.77
C ALA A 327 20.06 26.86 14.28
N ILE A 328 19.27 27.23 13.28
CA ILE A 328 19.13 28.61 12.75
C ILE A 328 17.82 29.26 13.24
N VAL A 329 16.90 28.50 13.85
CA VAL A 329 15.59 28.99 14.31
C VAL A 329 15.56 29.29 15.82
N ASP A 330 16.38 28.61 16.63
CA ASP A 330 16.41 28.77 18.10
C ASP A 330 17.59 29.63 18.64
N GLU A 331 17.60 30.91 18.28
CA GLU A 331 18.21 31.98 19.10
C GLU A 331 17.16 33.06 19.40
N GLY A 332 16.01 32.65 19.98
CA GLY A 332 14.76 33.41 19.81
C GLY A 332 13.81 33.62 20.99
N GLU A 333 13.79 32.81 22.05
CA GLU A 333 13.08 33.19 23.30
C GLU A 333 13.58 32.44 24.55
N ALA A 334 14.19 33.17 25.48
CA ALA A 334 14.49 32.64 26.81
C ALA A 334 13.28 32.85 27.75
N PRO A 335 12.82 31.82 28.49
CA PRO A 335 11.64 31.95 29.34
C PRO A 335 11.85 33.02 30.43
N PRO A 336 10.85 33.89 30.69
CA PRO A 336 11.01 35.00 31.63
C PRO A 336 11.15 34.52 33.07
N ALA A 337 12.22 34.94 33.74
CA ALA A 337 12.42 34.70 35.17
C ALA A 337 11.45 35.56 36.00
N ASP A 338 10.45 34.94 36.63
CA ASP A 338 9.37 35.62 37.35
C ASP A 338 9.81 36.15 38.75
N PRO A 339 9.75 37.47 39.05
CA PRO A 339 10.46 38.03 40.19
C PRO A 339 9.56 38.47 41.36
N ALA A 340 9.01 37.54 42.16
CA ALA A 340 8.63 37.83 43.57
C ALA A 340 8.28 36.61 44.45
N SER A 341 9.21 36.18 45.31
CA SER A 341 8.90 35.98 46.74
C SER A 341 10.19 35.97 47.57
N THR A 342 10.23 36.77 48.62
CA THR A 342 11.31 36.81 49.63
C THR A 342 10.70 36.60 51.03
N PRO A 343 11.49 36.14 52.01
CA PRO A 343 10.97 35.27 53.07
C PRO A 343 10.33 35.99 54.26
N ALA A 344 9.61 35.21 55.07
CA ALA A 344 9.15 35.58 56.41
C ALA A 344 9.60 34.49 57.43
N GLU A 345 9.68 34.88 58.70
CA GLU A 345 10.48 34.22 59.73
C GLU A 345 9.95 32.89 60.30
N GLU A 346 10.91 32.15 60.84
CA GLU A 346 10.88 31.14 61.89
C GLU A 346 9.60 31.07 62.78
N THR A 347 9.14 29.85 63.03
CA THR A 347 8.82 29.39 64.39
C THR A 347 9.39 27.99 64.59
N GLU A 348 10.02 27.77 65.74
CA GLU A 348 10.57 26.47 66.16
C GLU A 348 9.45 25.60 66.75
N ASP A 349 9.54 24.27 66.59
CA ASP A 349 9.16 23.33 67.66
C ASP A 349 9.88 21.98 67.48
N GLU A 350 10.06 21.25 68.58
CA GLU A 350 11.15 20.28 68.77
C GLU A 350 10.71 18.80 68.74
N ALA A 351 11.36 17.97 67.92
CA ALA A 351 11.37 16.50 68.07
C ALA A 351 12.54 15.81 67.31
N THR A 352 13.46 15.19 68.06
CA THR A 352 14.41 14.13 67.61
C THR A 352 13.67 12.77 67.52
N GLU A 353 14.18 11.63 67.04
CA GLU A 353 15.52 11.05 66.75
C GLU A 353 15.40 10.26 65.39
N ASP A 354 16.38 9.61 64.73
CA ASP A 354 17.79 9.24 65.02
C ASP A 354 18.59 8.92 63.70
N GLU A 355 19.79 8.33 63.82
CA GLU A 355 20.70 7.67 62.86
C GLU A 355 20.10 6.62 61.87
N ALA A 356 20.75 6.15 60.78
CA ALA A 356 21.97 6.53 60.02
C ALA A 356 22.06 5.79 58.65
N THR A 357 23.11 6.06 57.86
CA THR A 357 23.53 5.36 56.60
C THR A 357 24.99 4.83 56.76
N PRO A 358 25.71 4.25 55.77
CA PRO A 358 25.37 3.69 54.44
C PRO A 358 26.01 2.27 54.22
N ALA A 359 26.41 1.97 52.96
CA ALA A 359 27.22 0.83 52.45
C ALA A 359 26.47 -0.51 52.28
N ALA A 360 26.48 -1.21 51.12
CA ALA A 360 27.40 -1.37 50.00
C ALA A 360 28.63 -2.26 50.29
N ASP A 361 28.69 -3.42 49.63
CA ASP A 361 29.91 -4.20 49.42
C ASP A 361 29.84 -4.95 48.08
N THR A 362 30.95 -5.53 47.62
CA THR A 362 31.17 -5.90 46.21
C THR A 362 31.81 -7.28 46.02
N ALA A 363 31.60 -7.87 44.83
CA ALA A 363 32.47 -8.88 44.20
C ALA A 363 32.54 -10.27 44.92
N VAL A 364 33.16 -11.34 44.42
CA VAL A 364 33.45 -11.90 43.06
C VAL A 364 33.81 -13.39 43.28
N GLU A 365 33.41 -14.29 42.37
CA GLU A 365 34.12 -15.53 41.92
C GLU A 365 33.11 -16.41 41.12
N ALA A 366 33.35 -17.01 39.94
CA ALA A 366 34.52 -17.26 39.07
C ALA A 366 35.19 -18.67 39.12
N ALA A 367 34.44 -19.72 38.75
CA ALA A 367 34.93 -20.93 38.05
C ALA A 367 33.71 -21.62 37.39
N ALA A 368 33.65 -22.09 36.13
CA ALA A 368 34.64 -22.47 35.11
C ALA A 368 35.24 -23.89 35.27
N GLU A 369 34.48 -24.94 34.88
CA GLU A 369 35.06 -26.15 34.30
C GLU A 369 34.10 -26.90 33.35
N SER A 370 34.67 -27.48 32.29
CA SER A 370 34.08 -28.35 31.26
C SER A 370 35.26 -29.09 30.59
N PRO A 371 35.08 -30.18 29.81
CA PRO A 371 33.87 -30.96 29.48
C PRO A 371 34.03 -32.45 29.85
N GLU A 372 33.22 -33.39 29.29
CA GLU A 372 33.76 -34.47 28.42
C GLU A 372 32.68 -35.39 27.76
N THR A 373 32.90 -35.65 26.46
CA THR A 373 32.61 -36.87 25.66
C THR A 373 31.22 -37.54 25.59
N SER A 374 30.83 -37.85 24.35
CA SER A 374 29.84 -38.86 23.95
C SER A 374 30.40 -40.30 24.07
N PRO A 375 29.54 -41.34 24.04
CA PRO A 375 29.63 -42.23 22.87
C PRO A 375 28.28 -42.59 22.24
N ALA A 376 28.30 -42.96 20.97
CA ALA A 376 27.16 -43.53 20.24
C ALA A 376 27.22 -45.07 20.19
N GLN A 377 26.06 -45.73 20.04
CA GLN A 377 25.93 -47.10 19.56
C GLN A 377 24.75 -47.20 18.56
N THR A 378 24.75 -48.26 17.76
CA THR A 378 23.94 -48.43 16.55
C THR A 378 23.08 -49.71 16.60
N GLU A 379 22.43 -50.06 15.47
CA GLU A 379 21.57 -51.23 15.24
C GLU A 379 20.12 -51.02 15.76
N ASP A 380 19.06 -51.51 15.11
CA ASP A 380 18.95 -52.52 14.04
C ASP A 380 17.87 -52.15 12.98
N VAL A 381 17.88 -52.79 11.79
CA VAL A 381 16.94 -52.56 10.67
C VAL A 381 16.57 -53.87 9.95
N PRO A 382 15.27 -54.24 9.89
CA PRO A 382 14.74 -55.19 8.92
C PRO A 382 14.22 -54.50 7.63
N GLN A 383 14.39 -55.15 6.49
CA GLN A 383 13.93 -54.68 5.17
C GLN A 383 12.49 -55.12 4.84
N GLU A 384 11.92 -54.56 3.76
CA GLU A 384 10.75 -55.10 3.05
C GLU A 384 10.94 -56.57 2.59
N PRO A 385 9.85 -57.21 2.15
CA PRO A 385 9.81 -57.51 0.71
C PRO A 385 8.53 -57.02 0.01
N ALA A 386 8.67 -56.66 -1.27
CA ALA A 386 7.61 -56.20 -2.15
C ALA A 386 6.97 -57.35 -2.98
N SER A 387 6.06 -56.97 -3.90
CA SER A 387 5.34 -57.82 -4.90
C SER A 387 4.21 -58.71 -4.32
N GLU A 388 3.18 -59.12 -5.07
CA GLU A 388 2.97 -59.13 -6.53
C GLU A 388 1.60 -58.55 -6.96
N GLU A 389 1.50 -58.12 -8.22
CA GLU A 389 0.24 -57.95 -8.97
C GLU A 389 -0.15 -59.32 -9.59
N PRO A 390 -1.43 -59.61 -9.90
CA PRO A 390 -1.77 -59.60 -11.33
C PRO A 390 -3.22 -59.22 -11.69
N ALA A 391 -3.38 -58.84 -12.97
CA ALA A 391 -4.62 -58.37 -13.60
C ALA A 391 -5.60 -59.45 -14.11
N ALA A 392 -6.80 -58.96 -14.49
CA ALA A 392 -7.81 -59.57 -15.39
C ALA A 392 -8.62 -60.80 -14.90
N GLY A 393 -9.87 -61.00 -15.35
CA GLY A 393 -10.74 -60.18 -16.21
C GLY A 393 -11.85 -61.00 -16.92
N SER A 394 -12.67 -60.35 -17.76
CA SER A 394 -13.71 -60.96 -18.64
C SER A 394 -14.95 -61.57 -17.92
N ALA A 395 -16.18 -61.63 -18.47
CA ALA A 395 -16.89 -61.00 -19.60
C ALA A 395 -18.41 -61.37 -19.45
N ALA A 396 -19.39 -61.21 -20.36
CA ALA A 396 -19.46 -60.83 -21.79
C ALA A 396 -20.90 -60.40 -22.20
N ALA A 397 -21.04 -59.95 -23.46
CA ALA A 397 -22.19 -60.18 -24.37
C ALA A 397 -23.57 -59.50 -24.12
N GLU A 398 -24.47 -59.22 -25.09
CA GLU A 398 -24.52 -59.12 -26.58
C GLU A 398 -25.92 -58.53 -26.97
N THR A 399 -26.36 -58.15 -28.19
CA THR A 399 -25.87 -58.12 -29.59
C THR A 399 -26.64 -57.03 -30.40
N GLU A 400 -26.06 -56.50 -31.50
CA GLU A 400 -26.75 -56.08 -32.77
C GLU A 400 -27.84 -54.93 -32.76
N THR A 401 -28.27 -54.25 -33.85
CA THR A 401 -27.90 -54.15 -35.30
C THR A 401 -28.52 -52.90 -36.01
N VAL A 402 -27.97 -52.53 -37.20
CA VAL A 402 -28.65 -52.09 -38.46
C VAL A 402 -29.27 -50.67 -38.63
N ALA A 403 -28.76 -49.96 -39.67
CA ALA A 403 -29.42 -49.10 -40.70
C ALA A 403 -30.30 -47.89 -40.32
N GLU A 404 -30.78 -47.04 -41.24
CA GLU A 404 -30.20 -46.36 -42.44
C GLU A 404 -31.17 -45.19 -42.81
N ALA A 405 -30.96 -44.45 -43.90
CA ALA A 405 -31.60 -43.14 -44.17
C ALA A 405 -33.00 -43.15 -44.81
N ASP A 406 -33.79 -42.12 -44.48
CA ASP A 406 -34.76 -41.36 -45.30
C ASP A 406 -35.13 -40.13 -44.41
N GLU A 407 -34.99 -38.84 -44.74
CA GLU A 407 -35.28 -38.01 -45.94
C GLU A 407 -36.71 -37.42 -45.95
N SER A 408 -36.82 -36.12 -46.27
CA SER A 408 -38.04 -35.27 -46.32
C SER A 408 -38.74 -34.98 -44.97
N ASP A 409 -39.48 -33.88 -44.76
CA ASP A 409 -39.76 -32.70 -45.61
C ASP A 409 -39.95 -31.42 -44.74
N SER A 410 -40.00 -30.26 -45.42
CA SER A 410 -40.48 -28.91 -45.04
C SER A 410 -41.28 -28.71 -43.74
N GLU A 411 -40.93 -27.67 -42.96
CA GLU A 411 -41.32 -26.25 -43.15
C GLU A 411 -40.27 -25.27 -42.60
#